data_AF-A0A836WCN8-F1
#
_entry.id   AF-A0A836WCN8-F1
#
_cell.length_a   1.000
_cell.length_b   1.000
_cell.length_c   1.000
_cell.angle_alpha   90.00
_cell.angle_beta   90.00
_cell.angle_gamma   90.00
#
_symmetry.space_group_name_H-M   'P 1'
#
loop_
_entity.id
_entity.type
_entity.pdbx_description
1 polymer ?
#
loop_
_entity_poly.entity_id
_entity_poly.type
_entity_poly.pdbx_seq_one_letter_code
_entity_poly.pdbx_strand_id
1 'polypeptide(L)'
;MLRQVKQLIELPKKLKLIRSFKNWTPEDVADKLGISTHAYAKIERGETNVNLSRLQQIAKVMDIGLSQLFDLDDKNVFNLNGEQTGDHNNQCIDNNWNVNSPSNDQIEYKHQLEKANLMIEQQQKEMDYLKTEIDYLKQQVNDLREINNLLKKNPQ
;
A
#
# COMPACT_ATOMS: atom_id res chain seq x y z
N MET A 1 3.13 12.93 -8.63
CA MET A 1 1.75 12.38 -8.54
C MET A 1 1.65 11.17 -7.60
N LEU A 2 2.49 10.14 -7.75
CA LEU A 2 2.46 8.93 -6.90
C LEU A 2 2.55 9.21 -5.38
N ARG A 3 3.35 10.19 -4.95
CA ARG A 3 3.48 10.58 -3.54
C ARG A 3 2.18 11.11 -2.93
N GLN A 4 1.41 11.88 -3.70
CA GLN A 4 0.14 12.47 -3.25
C GLN A 4 -0.96 11.40 -3.10
N VAL A 5 -1.02 10.47 -4.07
CA VAL A 5 -1.97 9.34 -4.04
C VAL A 5 -1.69 8.43 -2.85
N LYS A 6 -0.41 8.17 -2.56
CA LYS A 6 -0.01 7.37 -1.39
C LYS A 6 -0.46 8.03 -0.07
N GLN A 7 -0.30 9.35 0.08
CA GLN A 7 -0.73 10.06 1.29
C GLN A 7 -2.24 10.00 1.53
N LEU A 8 -3.06 10.07 0.48
CA LEU A 8 -4.52 9.95 0.60
C LEU A 8 -4.97 8.57 1.12
N ILE A 9 -4.20 7.52 0.81
CA ILE A 9 -4.51 6.14 1.21
C ILE A 9 -3.97 5.82 2.61
N GLU A 10 -2.81 6.36 2.97
CA GLU A 10 -2.10 6.00 4.21
C GLU A 10 -2.50 6.87 5.41
N LEU A 11 -2.87 8.13 5.19
CA LEU A 11 -3.28 9.05 6.26
C LEU A 11 -4.48 8.53 7.08
N PRO A 12 -5.59 8.07 6.47
CA PRO A 12 -6.74 7.55 7.22
C PRO A 12 -6.40 6.32 8.06
N LYS A 13 -5.59 5.40 7.51
CA LYS A 13 -5.13 4.19 8.20
C LYS A 13 -4.29 4.53 9.41
N LYS A 14 -3.44 5.55 9.30
CA LYS A 14 -2.57 6.00 10.37
C LYS A 14 -3.34 6.64 11.52
N LEU A 15 -4.35 7.46 11.23
CA LEU A 15 -5.26 7.99 12.25
C LEU A 15 -5.92 6.85 13.03
N LYS A 16 -6.43 5.84 12.33
CA LYS A 16 -7.01 4.64 12.96
C LYS A 16 -6.01 3.91 13.85
N LEU A 17 -4.76 3.74 13.40
CA LEU A 17 -3.71 3.08 14.18
C LEU A 17 -3.39 3.82 15.47
N ILE A 18 -3.18 5.14 15.40
CA ILE A 18 -2.86 5.99 16.56
C ILE A 18 -4.01 6.00 17.56
N ARG A 19 -5.25 6.08 17.05
CA ARG A 19 -6.44 6.00 17.89
C ARG A 19 -6.53 4.65 18.63
N SER A 20 -6.35 3.54 17.92
CA SER A 20 -6.36 2.20 18.52
C SER A 20 -5.25 2.02 19.55
N PHE A 21 -4.05 2.56 19.30
CA PHE A 21 -2.94 2.51 20.25
C PHE A 21 -3.26 3.24 21.56
N LYS A 22 -4.04 4.32 21.50
CA LYS A 22 -4.52 5.07 22.67
C LYS A 22 -5.78 4.46 23.31
N ASN A 23 -6.26 3.31 22.83
CA ASN A 23 -7.52 2.69 23.24
C ASN A 23 -8.74 3.64 23.13
N TRP A 24 -8.72 4.54 22.15
CA TRP A 24 -9.82 5.47 21.91
C TRP A 24 -10.82 4.89 20.91
N THR A 25 -12.09 5.13 21.15
CA THR A 25 -13.16 4.88 20.19
C THR A 25 -13.26 6.03 19.18
N PRO A 26 -13.85 5.81 17.99
CA PRO A 26 -14.16 6.91 17.06
C PRO A 26 -14.98 8.03 17.71
N GLU A 27 -15.87 7.66 18.64
CA GLU A 27 -16.67 8.55 19.47
C GLU A 27 -15.77 9.44 20.33
N ASP A 28 -14.79 8.86 21.05
CA ASP A 28 -13.88 9.62 21.92
C ASP A 28 -13.09 10.70 21.17
N VAL A 29 -12.65 10.39 19.95
CA VAL A 29 -11.88 11.34 19.13
C VAL A 29 -12.81 12.40 18.53
N ALA A 30 -14.02 12.00 18.12
CA ALA A 30 -15.03 12.92 17.61
C ALA A 30 -15.45 13.94 18.67
N ASP A 31 -15.65 13.50 19.91
CA ASP A 31 -15.98 14.36 21.05
C ASP A 31 -14.85 15.36 21.33
N LYS A 32 -13.59 14.90 21.35
CA LYS A 32 -12.41 15.79 21.51
C LYS A 32 -12.25 16.79 20.37
N LEU A 33 -12.69 16.44 19.16
CA LEU A 33 -12.66 17.31 17.97
C LEU A 33 -13.90 18.20 17.83
N GLY A 34 -14.93 17.99 18.64
CA GLY A 34 -16.22 18.68 18.54
C GLY A 34 -16.95 18.39 17.22
N ILE A 35 -16.87 17.16 16.72
CA ILE A 35 -17.56 16.71 15.49
C ILE A 35 -18.40 15.46 15.77
N SER A 36 -19.27 15.08 14.84
CA SER A 36 -20.01 13.83 15.00
C SER A 36 -19.10 12.61 14.79
N THR A 37 -19.37 11.54 15.52
CA THR A 37 -18.72 10.23 15.34
C THR A 37 -18.72 9.79 13.88
N HIS A 38 -19.85 9.98 13.19
CA HIS A 38 -19.98 9.64 11.78
C HIS A 38 -19.02 10.46 10.89
N ALA A 39 -18.83 11.75 11.18
CA ALA A 39 -17.89 12.60 10.46
C ALA A 39 -16.45 12.14 10.68
N TYR A 40 -16.08 11.82 11.92
CA TYR A 40 -14.74 11.28 12.22
C TYR A 40 -14.51 9.91 11.56
N ALA A 41 -15.50 9.02 11.58
CA ALA A 41 -15.41 7.71 10.92
C ALA A 41 -15.22 7.83 9.39
N LYS A 42 -15.82 8.85 8.75
CA LYS A 42 -15.58 9.14 7.32
C LYS A 42 -14.14 9.58 7.05
N ILE A 43 -13.53 10.30 7.99
CA ILE A 43 -12.12 10.68 7.91
C ILE A 43 -11.23 9.43 7.97
N GLU A 44 -11.47 8.51 8.90
CA GLU A 44 -10.69 7.26 9.02
C GLU A 44 -10.87 6.30 7.83
N ARG A 45 -11.97 6.41 7.08
CA ARG A 45 -12.19 5.67 5.84
C ARG A 45 -11.64 6.36 4.59
N GLY A 46 -11.13 7.59 4.70
CA GLY A 46 -10.64 8.37 3.56
C GLY A 46 -11.75 8.89 2.63
N GLU A 47 -13.00 8.89 3.09
CA GLU A 47 -14.16 9.39 2.32
C GLU A 47 -14.29 10.91 2.36
N THR A 48 -13.61 11.56 3.33
CA THR A 48 -13.62 13.01 3.50
C THR A 48 -12.23 13.57 3.22
N ASN A 49 -12.15 14.53 2.31
CA ASN A 49 -10.91 15.27 2.09
C ASN A 49 -10.72 16.29 3.23
N VAL A 50 -9.74 16.03 4.09
CA VAL A 50 -9.47 16.84 5.28
C VAL A 50 -8.41 17.90 4.96
N ASN A 51 -8.72 19.16 5.23
CA ASN A 51 -7.76 20.25 5.03
C ASN A 51 -6.64 20.24 6.10
N LEU A 52 -5.56 20.95 5.81
CA LEU A 52 -4.37 20.99 6.68
C LEU A 52 -4.67 21.50 8.10
N SER A 53 -5.50 22.53 8.23
CA SER A 53 -5.88 23.10 9.53
C SER A 53 -6.62 22.07 10.40
N ARG A 54 -7.50 21.28 9.80
CA ARG A 54 -8.19 20.19 10.50
C ARG A 54 -7.22 19.05 10.86
N LEU A 55 -6.26 18.72 10.00
CA LEU A 55 -5.23 17.73 10.33
C LEU A 55 -4.34 18.18 11.50
N GLN A 56 -4.03 19.48 11.59
CA GLN A 56 -3.34 20.04 12.76
C GLN A 56 -4.15 19.89 14.05
N GLN A 57 -5.46 20.12 14.00
CA GLN A 57 -6.34 19.89 15.16
C GLN A 57 -6.36 18.42 15.56
N ILE A 58 -6.46 17.50 14.59
CA ILE A 58 -6.43 16.07 14.83
C ILE A 58 -5.09 15.64 15.45
N ALA A 59 -3.97 16.10 14.91
CA ALA A 59 -2.64 15.84 15.46
C ALA A 59 -2.52 16.33 16.92
N LYS A 60 -3.06 17.52 17.22
CA LYS A 60 -3.10 18.06 18.58
C LYS A 60 -3.97 17.21 19.52
N VAL A 61 -5.15 16.78 19.09
CA VAL A 61 -6.02 15.88 19.87
C VAL A 61 -5.34 14.54 20.13
N MET A 62 -4.60 14.04 19.15
CA MET A 62 -3.84 12.80 19.24
C MET A 62 -2.50 12.94 19.96
N ASP A 63 -2.11 14.14 20.38
CA ASP A 63 -0.83 14.42 21.03
C ASP A 63 0.37 13.92 20.21
N ILE A 64 0.36 14.24 18.92
CA ILE A 64 1.42 13.92 17.96
C ILE A 64 1.81 15.15 17.15
N GLY A 65 3.03 15.14 16.61
CA GLY A 65 3.46 16.14 15.64
C GLY A 65 2.76 15.96 14.29
N LEU A 66 2.47 17.07 13.60
CA LEU A 66 1.92 17.00 12.23
C LEU A 66 2.88 16.28 11.27
N SER A 67 4.20 16.44 11.44
CA SER A 67 5.20 15.72 10.65
C SER A 67 5.12 14.21 10.82
N GLN A 68 4.86 13.77 12.04
CA GLN A 68 4.67 12.36 12.38
C GLN A 68 3.43 11.81 11.68
N LEU A 69 2.37 12.59 11.49
CA LEU A 69 1.17 12.14 10.77
C LEU A 69 1.44 11.85 9.27
N PHE A 70 2.48 12.44 8.69
CA PHE A 70 2.83 12.30 7.27
C PHE A 70 4.08 11.43 7.00
N ASP A 71 4.62 10.76 8.02
CA ASP A 71 5.86 9.98 7.92
C ASP A 71 7.01 10.82 7.30
N LEU A 72 7.09 12.11 7.66
CA LEU A 72 8.09 13.02 7.13
C LEU A 72 9.48 12.83 7.77
N ASP A 73 9.56 11.99 8.81
CA ASP A 73 10.81 11.62 9.47
C ASP A 73 11.18 10.19 9.06
N ASP A 74 12.32 10.00 8.40
CA ASP A 74 12.87 8.69 7.97
C ASP A 74 13.20 7.73 9.14
N LYS A 75 12.88 8.13 10.37
CA LYS A 75 13.08 7.38 11.61
C LYS A 75 11.73 6.94 12.15
N ASN A 76 11.07 5.99 11.48
CA ASN A 76 9.86 5.34 11.98
C ASN A 76 10.17 4.37 13.13
N VAL A 77 10.63 4.94 14.26
CA VAL A 77 10.52 4.32 15.58
C VAL A 77 9.61 5.23 16.36
N PHE A 78 8.36 4.80 16.58
CA PHE A 78 7.45 5.43 17.52
C PHE A 78 8.04 5.29 18.94
N ASN A 79 8.99 6.15 19.30
CA ASN A 79 9.42 6.35 20.68
C ASN A 79 8.37 7.23 21.36
N LEU A 80 7.28 6.60 21.80
CA LEU A 80 6.29 7.22 22.66
C LEU A 80 6.71 6.96 24.10
N ASN A 81 7.65 7.78 24.60
CA ASN A 81 7.93 7.85 26.03
C ASN A 81 6.72 8.51 26.71
N GLY A 82 5.82 7.69 27.24
CA GLY A 82 4.79 8.17 28.16
C GLY A 82 5.46 8.75 29.40
N GLU A 83 5.19 10.01 29.71
CA GLU A 83 5.54 10.62 30.98
C GLU A 83 4.90 9.82 32.11
N GLN A 84 5.74 9.34 33.03
CA GLN A 84 5.33 8.61 34.22
C GLN A 84 4.78 9.59 35.25
N THR A 85 3.51 9.44 35.60
CA THR A 85 2.98 9.97 36.86
C THR A 85 2.49 8.80 37.71
N GLY A 86 3.29 8.46 38.74
CA GLY A 86 2.82 8.01 40.05
C GLY A 86 2.17 6.62 40.21
N ASP A 87 2.90 5.78 40.94
CA ASP A 87 2.44 4.75 41.90
C ASP A 87 2.13 3.30 41.47
N HIS A 88 3.11 2.44 41.80
CA HIS A 88 3.05 1.12 42.47
C HIS A 88 1.90 0.13 42.12
N ASN A 89 2.22 -0.93 41.35
CA ASN A 89 2.34 -2.32 41.85
C ASN A 89 2.42 -3.35 40.71
N ASN A 90 3.57 -4.03 40.66
CA ASN A 90 3.84 -5.40 40.23
C ASN A 90 2.84 -6.14 39.31
N GLN A 91 3.14 -6.18 38.01
CA GLN A 91 3.07 -7.41 37.21
C GLN A 91 3.96 -7.25 35.98
N CYS A 92 5.07 -7.97 35.98
CA CYS A 92 5.86 -8.25 34.79
C CYS A 92 4.98 -8.99 33.79
N ILE A 93 4.42 -8.26 32.83
CA ILE A 93 3.94 -8.84 31.59
C ILE A 93 5.14 -8.83 30.64
N ASP A 94 5.64 -10.03 30.36
CA ASP A 94 6.60 -10.32 29.31
C ASP A 94 6.10 -9.76 27.97
N ASN A 95 6.47 -8.51 27.68
CA ASN A 95 6.26 -7.90 26.38
C ASN A 95 7.36 -8.36 25.42
N ASN A 96 7.38 -9.67 25.14
CA ASN A 96 7.87 -10.18 23.87
C ASN A 96 6.65 -10.55 23.01
N TRP A 97 5.81 -9.57 22.74
CA TRP A 97 4.86 -9.63 21.64
C TRP A 97 5.48 -8.93 20.44
N ASN A 98 6.41 -9.63 19.79
CA ASN A 98 6.70 -9.42 18.38
C ASN A 98 5.42 -9.69 17.58
N VAL A 99 4.47 -8.74 17.59
CA VAL A 99 3.28 -8.77 16.74
C VAL A 99 3.65 -8.22 15.37
N ASN A 100 4.53 -8.95 14.69
CA ASN A 100 4.51 -9.02 13.23
C ASN A 100 3.74 -10.28 12.82
N SER A 101 2.60 -10.56 13.46
CA SER A 101 1.63 -11.47 12.87
C SER A 101 0.89 -10.62 11.84
N PRO A 102 1.17 -10.80 10.53
CA PRO A 102 0.54 -9.97 9.52
C PRO A 102 -0.96 -10.22 9.62
N SER A 103 -1.76 -9.15 9.66
CA SER A 103 -3.21 -9.28 9.65
C SER A 103 -3.63 -10.22 8.52
N ASN A 104 -4.70 -11.00 8.70
CA ASN A 104 -5.19 -11.92 7.65
C ASN A 104 -5.33 -11.19 6.30
N ASP A 105 -5.77 -9.94 6.32
CA ASP A 105 -5.86 -9.07 5.15
C ASP A 105 -4.48 -8.84 4.49
N GLN A 106 -3.42 -8.61 5.27
CA GLN A 106 -2.06 -8.38 4.75
C GLN A 106 -1.46 -9.66 4.14
N ILE A 107 -1.76 -10.82 4.71
CA ILE A 107 -1.41 -12.13 4.13
C ILE A 107 -2.15 -12.32 2.81
N GLU A 108 -3.44 -11.99 2.78
CA GLU A 108 -4.28 -12.11 1.59
C GLU A 108 -3.80 -11.18 0.46
N TYR A 109 -3.54 -9.90 0.76
CA TYR A 109 -2.97 -8.96 -0.21
C TYR A 109 -1.61 -9.45 -0.75
N LYS A 110 -0.76 -9.99 0.12
CA LYS A 110 0.53 -10.54 -0.30
C LYS A 110 0.35 -11.74 -1.23
N HIS A 111 -0.56 -12.65 -0.91
CA HIS A 111 -0.87 -13.80 -1.75
C HIS A 111 -1.48 -13.40 -3.10
N GLN A 112 -2.39 -12.42 -3.11
CA GLN A 112 -2.96 -11.87 -4.34
C GLN A 112 -1.87 -11.23 -5.23
N LEU A 113 -0.94 -10.48 -4.63
CA LEU A 113 0.18 -9.87 -5.35
C LEU A 113 1.11 -10.94 -5.95
N GLU A 114 1.42 -11.98 -5.19
CA GLU A 114 2.23 -13.11 -5.67
C GLU A 114 1.55 -13.83 -6.84
N LYS A 115 0.25 -14.12 -6.73
CA LYS A 115 -0.55 -14.72 -7.81
C LYS A 115 -0.57 -13.84 -9.06
N ALA A 116 -0.71 -12.52 -8.91
CA ALA A 116 -0.68 -11.58 -10.01
C ALA A 116 0.69 -11.57 -10.70
N ASN A 117 1.79 -11.58 -9.93
CA ASN A 117 3.15 -11.64 -10.47
C ASN A 117 3.41 -12.93 -11.26
N LEU A 118 2.98 -14.08 -10.74
CA LEU A 118 3.09 -15.36 -11.45
C LEU A 118 2.30 -15.35 -12.76
N MET A 119 1.11 -14.73 -12.77
CA MET A 119 0.29 -14.60 -13.99
C MET A 119 0.99 -13.72 -15.03
N ILE A 120 1.56 -12.60 -14.61
CA ILE A 120 2.33 -11.70 -15.48
C ILE A 120 3.55 -12.42 -16.05
N GLU A 121 4.28 -13.18 -15.22
CA GLU A 121 5.44 -13.95 -15.67
C GLU A 121 5.04 -15.01 -16.71
N GLN A 122 3.93 -15.73 -16.47
CA GLN A 122 3.43 -16.72 -17.41
C GLN A 122 3.00 -16.08 -18.74
N GLN A 123 2.31 -14.93 -18.68
CA GLN A 123 1.92 -14.17 -19.87
C GLN A 123 3.15 -13.67 -20.64
N GLN A 124 4.21 -13.24 -19.94
CA GLN A 124 5.45 -12.82 -20.58
C GLN A 124 6.14 -13.97 -21.31
N LYS A 125 6.22 -15.15 -20.69
CA LYS A 125 6.74 -16.37 -21.33
C LYS A 125 5.95 -16.73 -22.58
N GLU A 126 4.62 -16.64 -22.53
CA GLU A 126 3.76 -16.90 -23.68
C GLU A 126 3.96 -15.86 -24.80
N MET A 127 4.05 -14.58 -24.45
CA MET A 127 4.39 -13.53 -25.42
C MET A 127 5.74 -13.75 -26.08
N ASP A 128 6.76 -14.14 -25.32
CA ASP A 128 8.10 -14.38 -25.86
C ASP A 128 8.11 -15.60 -26.77
N TYR A 129 7.41 -16.68 -26.39
CA TYR A 129 7.22 -17.85 -27.24
C TYR A 129 6.51 -17.49 -28.55
N LEU A 130 5.37 -16.78 -28.49
CA LEU A 130 4.63 -16.35 -29.67
C LEU A 130 5.46 -15.44 -30.58
N LYS A 131 6.29 -14.55 -30.02
CA LYS A 131 7.22 -13.72 -30.81
C LYS A 131 8.23 -14.57 -31.56
N THR A 132 8.87 -15.54 -30.88
CA THR A 132 9.83 -16.43 -31.54
C THR A 132 9.19 -17.24 -32.67
N GLU A 133 7.95 -17.70 -32.47
CA GLU A 133 7.20 -18.44 -33.50
C GLU A 133 6.84 -17.55 -34.70
N ILE A 134 6.40 -16.32 -34.45
CA ILE A 134 6.12 -15.35 -35.50
C ILE A 134 7.37 -15.04 -36.33
N ASP A 135 8.52 -14.87 -35.68
CA ASP A 135 9.78 -14.59 -36.38
C ASP A 135 10.24 -15.79 -37.20
N TYR A 136 10.08 -17.01 -36.69
CA TYR A 136 10.33 -18.24 -37.43
C TYR A 136 9.43 -18.36 -38.68
N LEU A 137 8.13 -18.13 -38.54
CA LEU A 137 7.20 -18.17 -39.67
C LEU A 137 7.49 -17.08 -40.71
N LYS A 138 7.86 -15.86 -40.27
CA LYS A 138 8.29 -14.79 -41.18
C LYS A 138 9.52 -15.20 -41.98
N GLN A 139 10.49 -15.85 -41.36
CA GLN A 139 11.68 -16.35 -42.04
C GLN A 139 11.29 -17.37 -43.12
N GLN A 140 10.47 -18.36 -42.79
CA GLN A 140 10.00 -19.35 -43.77
C GLN A 140 9.29 -18.70 -44.96
N VAL A 141 8.43 -17.71 -44.71
CA VAL A 141 7.74 -16.98 -45.78
C VAL A 141 8.73 -16.22 -46.67
N ASN A 142 9.80 -15.67 -46.09
CA ASN A 142 10.85 -14.99 -46.85
C ASN A 142 11.63 -15.97 -47.73
N ASP A 143 12.04 -17.11 -47.18
CA ASP A 143 12.77 -18.15 -47.90
C ASP A 143 11.92 -18.69 -49.08
N LEU A 144 10.62 -18.92 -48.87
CA LEU A 144 9.69 -19.33 -49.93
C LEU A 144 9.52 -18.27 -51.02
N ARG A 145 9.53 -16.98 -50.66
CA ARG A 145 9.50 -15.88 -51.65
C ARG A 145 10.77 -15.85 -52.48
N GLU A 146 11.93 -16.08 -51.86
CA GLU A 146 13.21 -16.13 -52.55
C GLU A 146 13.27 -17.29 -53.54
N ILE A 147 12.86 -18.50 -53.13
CA ILE A 147 12.74 -19.67 -54.02
C ILE A 147 11.85 -19.37 -55.22
N ASN A 148 10.66 -18.79 -55.00
CA ASN A 148 9.75 -18.43 -56.09
C ASN A 148 10.36 -17.41 -57.07
N ASN A 149 11.14 -16.45 -56.57
CA ASN A 149 11.81 -15.46 -57.41
C ASN A 149 12.91 -16.10 -58.28
N LEU A 150 13.64 -17.09 -57.75
CA LEU A 150 14.63 -17.85 -58.50
C LEU A 150 13.99 -18.71 -59.60
N LEU A 151 12.88 -19.38 -59.28
CA LEU A 151 12.15 -20.19 -60.26
C LEU A 151 11.57 -19.34 -61.40
N LYS A 152 11.08 -18.13 -61.12
CA LYS A 152 10.57 -17.22 -62.17
C LYS A 152 11.65 -16.65 -63.10
N LYS A 153 12.90 -16.58 -62.66
CA LYS A 153 14.03 -16.06 -63.44
C LYS A 153 14.65 -17.08 -64.41
N ASN A 154 14.33 -18.38 -64.26
CA ASN A 154 14.70 -19.44 -65.19
C ASN A 154 13.46 -20.03 -65.86
N PRO A 155 12.81 -19.31 -66.80
CA PRO A 155 11.80 -19.95 -67.64
C PRO A 155 12.51 -20.95 -68.57
N GLN A 156 12.07 -22.22 -68.49
CA GLN A 156 12.37 -23.22 -69.52
C GLN A 156 11.75 -22.83 -70.85
#